data_AF-A0A2H9NV85-F1
#
_entry.id   AF-A0A2H9NV85-F1
#
_cell.length_a   1.000
_cell.length_b   1.000
_cell.length_c   1.000
_cell.angle_alpha   90.00
_cell.angle_beta   90.00
_cell.angle_gamma   90.00
#
_symmetry.space_group_name_H-M   'P 1'
#
loop_
_entity.id
_entity.type
_entity.pdbx_description
1 polymer ?
#
loop_
_entity_poly.entity_id
_entity_poly.type
_entity_poly.pdbx_seq_one_letter_code
_entity_poly.pdbx_strand_id
1 'polypeptide(L)'
;MAIEGFLIGPALLMGAIIGLIELIFVHSDEAHMGWLMHGLHALPATMLFVFISMNISFVFGLLNLSITVNPFVNFGVRLVIAVIAMLKICVAAAIAGRVGEKFPHTIAIGALVFAAPYVWEFALASVLGPMLPF
;
A
#
# COMPACT_ATOMS: atom_id res chain seq x y z
N MET A 1 3.22 -17.04 -8.47
CA MET A 1 4.31 -16.43 -9.26
C MET A 1 3.76 -15.06 -9.60
N ALA A 2 4.17 -14.01 -8.88
CA ALA A 2 3.57 -12.68 -9.04
C ALA A 2 3.62 -12.28 -10.52
N ILE A 3 2.45 -11.88 -11.05
CA ILE A 3 2.24 -11.56 -12.47
C ILE A 3 3.41 -10.68 -12.96
N GLU A 4 4.18 -11.20 -13.92
CA GLU A 4 5.24 -10.44 -14.56
C GLU A 4 4.60 -9.41 -15.50
N GLY A 5 4.64 -8.14 -15.10
CA GLY A 5 4.06 -7.06 -15.90
C GLY A 5 3.99 -5.76 -15.11
N PHE A 6 3.88 -4.65 -15.85
CA PHE A 6 3.51 -3.38 -15.27
C PHE A 6 2.00 -3.38 -15.03
N LEU A 7 1.57 -3.20 -13.79
CA LEU A 7 0.19 -3.33 -13.33
C LEU A 7 -0.32 -1.97 -12.86
N ILE A 8 -0.91 -1.18 -13.76
CA ILE A 8 -1.49 0.12 -13.39
C ILE A 8 -2.88 -0.08 -12.78
N GLY A 9 -3.81 -0.64 -13.55
CA GLY A 9 -5.20 -0.83 -13.13
C GLY A 9 -5.34 -1.59 -11.80
N PRO A 10 -4.70 -2.78 -11.68
CA PRO A 10 -4.69 -3.54 -10.43
C PRO A 10 -4.11 -2.77 -9.24
N ALA A 11 -3.00 -2.05 -9.42
CA ALA A 11 -2.38 -1.28 -8.35
C ALA A 11 -3.25 -0.12 -7.88
N LEU A 12 -3.89 0.59 -8.80
CA LEU A 12 -4.80 1.68 -8.45
C LEU A 12 -6.05 1.14 -7.72
N LEU A 13 -6.62 0.03 -8.18
CA LEU A 13 -7.77 -0.58 -7.52
C LEU A 13 -7.42 -1.07 -6.11
N MET A 14 -6.33 -1.83 -5.96
CA MET A 14 -5.88 -2.31 -4.66
C MET A 14 -5.50 -1.16 -3.74
N GLY A 15 -4.84 -0.12 -4.28
CA GLY A 15 -4.50 1.10 -3.57
C GLY A 15 -5.75 1.82 -3.05
N ALA A 16 -6.80 1.93 -3.87
CA ALA A 16 -8.07 2.53 -3.46
C ALA A 16 -8.77 1.70 -2.38
N ILE A 17 -8.83 0.38 -2.52
CA ILE A 17 -9.44 -0.51 -1.51
C ILE A 17 -8.72 -0.38 -0.17
N ILE A 18 -7.39 -0.47 -0.16
CA ILE A 18 -6.59 -0.40 1.07
C ILE A 18 -6.63 1.03 1.64
N GLY A 19 -6.61 2.07 0.80
CA GLY A 19 -6.74 3.46 1.24
C GLY A 19 -8.10 3.76 1.89
N LEU A 20 -9.19 3.13 1.42
CA LEU A 20 -10.49 3.21 2.08
C LEU A 20 -10.49 2.49 3.43
N ILE A 21 -9.83 1.33 3.53
CA ILE A 21 -9.65 0.63 4.81
C ILE A 21 -8.86 1.50 5.80
N GLU A 22 -7.77 2.13 5.36
CA GLU A 22 -7.01 3.09 6.16
C GLU A 22 -7.88 4.26 6.61
N LEU A 23 -8.71 4.83 5.73
CA LEU A 23 -9.63 5.91 6.09
C LEU A 23 -10.61 5.50 7.21
N ILE A 24 -11.08 4.25 7.19
CA ILE A 24 -11.94 3.69 8.25
C ILE A 24 -11.18 3.60 9.58
N PHE A 25 -9.93 3.13 9.56
CA PHE A 25 -9.12 3.08 10.76
C PHE A 25 -8.75 4.46 11.31
N VAL A 26 -8.35 5.41 10.44
CA VAL A 26 -8.07 6.80 10.82
C VAL A 26 -9.31 7.45 11.44
N HIS A 27 -10.49 7.23 10.85
CA HIS A 27 -11.75 7.67 11.46
C HIS A 27 -11.94 7.07 12.86
N SER A 28 -11.68 5.78 13.04
CA SER A 28 -11.83 5.11 14.33
C SER A 28 -10.80 5.54 15.38
N ASP A 29 -9.57 5.88 14.96
CA ASP A 29 -8.48 6.27 15.85
C ASP A 29 -8.54 7.77 16.20
N GLU A 30 -9.07 8.58 15.28
CA GLU A 30 -9.07 10.03 15.37
C GLU A 30 -10.45 10.68 15.30
N ALA A 31 -11.51 9.93 15.62
CA ALA A 31 -12.86 10.48 15.71
C ALA A 31 -12.82 11.79 16.53
N HIS A 32 -13.33 12.87 15.94
CA HIS A 32 -13.34 14.24 16.50
C HIS A 32 -12.02 15.01 16.54
N MET A 33 -10.91 14.45 16.09
CA MET A 33 -9.64 15.19 16.05
C MET A 33 -9.42 15.94 14.74
N GLY A 34 -10.25 15.76 13.70
CA GLY A 34 -10.02 16.28 12.34
C GLY A 34 -9.46 15.20 11.41
N TRP A 35 -9.94 13.97 11.60
CA TRP A 35 -9.53 12.74 10.93
C TRP A 35 -9.65 12.81 9.41
N LEU A 36 -10.61 13.57 8.87
CA LEU A 36 -10.89 13.57 7.43
C LEU A 36 -9.71 14.10 6.62
N MET A 37 -9.11 15.21 7.04
CA MET A 37 -7.91 15.75 6.36
C MET A 37 -6.71 14.82 6.49
N HIS A 38 -6.55 14.18 7.66
CA HIS A 38 -5.51 13.17 7.87
C HIS A 38 -5.72 11.98 6.91
N GLY A 39 -6.91 11.40 6.89
CA GLY A 39 -7.25 10.26 6.04
C GLY A 39 -7.18 10.58 4.54
N LEU A 40 -7.57 11.79 4.12
CA LEU A 40 -7.43 12.23 2.72
C LEU A 40 -5.96 12.36 2.28
N HIS A 41 -5.05 12.68 3.20
CA HIS A 41 -3.60 12.66 2.92
C HIS A 41 -3.02 11.23 2.97
N ALA A 42 -3.64 10.34 3.74
CA ALA A 42 -3.22 8.95 3.88
C ALA A 42 -3.53 8.13 2.63
N LEU A 43 -4.71 8.33 2.04
CA LEU A 43 -5.17 7.64 0.83
C LEU A 43 -4.15 7.68 -0.35
N PRO A 44 -3.66 8.83 -0.82
CA PRO A 44 -2.68 8.86 -1.91
C PRO A 44 -1.33 8.24 -1.51
N ALA A 45 -0.94 8.32 -0.23
CA ALA A 45 0.28 7.66 0.25
C ALA A 45 0.14 6.13 0.21
N THR A 46 -0.99 5.60 0.64
CA THR A 46 -1.30 4.17 0.56
C THR A 46 -1.39 3.68 -0.87
N MET A 47 -2.03 4.45 -1.77
CA MET A 47 -2.02 4.14 -3.20
C MET A 47 -0.60 4.05 -3.76
N LEU A 48 0.29 4.98 -3.39
CA LEU A 48 1.69 4.96 -3.80
C LEU A 48 2.44 3.73 -3.28
N PHE A 49 2.28 3.38 -2.00
CA PHE A 49 2.94 2.21 -1.42
C PHE A 49 2.46 0.89 -2.05
N VAL A 50 1.15 0.76 -2.28
CA VAL A 50 0.59 -0.40 -3.01
C VAL A 50 1.11 -0.46 -4.43
N PHE A 51 1.18 0.69 -5.13
CA PHE A 51 1.74 0.77 -6.47
C PHE A 51 3.18 0.26 -6.52
N ILE A 52 4.03 0.73 -5.60
CA ILE A 52 5.43 0.26 -5.51
C ILE A 52 5.49 -1.24 -5.20
N SER A 53 4.70 -1.72 -4.25
CA SER A 53 4.64 -3.14 -3.84
C SER A 53 4.28 -4.07 -5.01
N MET A 54 3.37 -3.62 -5.88
CA MET A 54 2.91 -4.36 -7.06
C MET A 54 3.81 -4.19 -8.29
N ASN A 55 4.63 -3.13 -8.36
CA ASN A 55 5.40 -2.75 -9.57
C ASN A 55 6.92 -2.61 -9.33
N ILE A 56 7.52 -3.51 -8.57
CA ILE A 56 8.94 -3.43 -8.16
C ILE A 56 9.90 -3.30 -9.35
N SER A 57 9.74 -4.14 -10.37
CA SER A 57 10.61 -4.11 -11.56
C SER A 57 10.55 -2.75 -12.28
N PHE A 58 9.35 -2.18 -12.39
CA PHE A 58 9.16 -0.84 -12.96
C PHE A 58 9.84 0.22 -12.10
N VAL A 59 9.67 0.18 -10.77
CA VAL A 59 10.30 1.14 -9.85
C VAL A 59 11.83 1.09 -9.93
N PHE A 60 12.41 -0.11 -10.02
CA PHE A 60 13.85 -0.25 -10.23
C PHE A 60 14.31 0.33 -11.57
N GLY A 61 13.57 0.08 -12.64
CA GLY A 61 13.84 0.69 -13.95
C GLY A 61 13.75 2.21 -13.91
N LEU A 62 12.72 2.77 -13.27
CA LEU A 62 12.52 4.21 -13.12
C LEU A 62 13.68 4.88 -12.35
N LEU A 63 14.22 4.20 -11.35
CA LEU A 63 15.33 4.67 -10.53
C LEU A 63 16.71 4.34 -11.13
N ASN A 64 16.77 3.75 -12.32
CA ASN A 64 17.99 3.28 -12.97
C ASN A 64 18.82 2.35 -12.05
N LEU A 65 18.14 1.49 -11.30
CA LEU A 65 18.76 0.50 -10.42
C LEU A 65 18.93 -0.82 -11.17
N SER A 66 20.19 -1.24 -11.37
CA SER A 66 20.53 -2.51 -12.02
C SER A 66 20.37 -3.71 -11.09
N ILE A 67 19.19 -3.88 -10.49
CA ILE A 67 18.86 -4.98 -9.57
C ILE A 67 18.01 -6.00 -10.31
N THR A 68 18.49 -7.24 -10.41
CA THR A 68 17.70 -8.36 -10.94
C THR A 68 16.61 -8.74 -9.95
N VAL A 69 15.35 -8.62 -10.36
CA VAL A 69 14.19 -8.98 -9.54
C VAL A 69 14.05 -10.50 -9.51
N ASN A 70 14.38 -11.11 -8.38
CA ASN A 70 14.14 -12.51 -8.06
C ASN A 70 13.13 -12.63 -6.90
N PRO A 71 12.64 -13.83 -6.55
CA PRO A 71 11.64 -13.99 -5.48
C PRO A 71 12.06 -13.40 -4.12
N PHE A 72 13.34 -13.50 -3.74
CA PHE A 72 13.85 -12.93 -2.48
C PHE A 72 13.91 -11.40 -2.52
N VAL A 73 14.33 -10.83 -3.65
CA VAL A 73 14.32 -9.37 -3.86
C VAL A 73 12.90 -8.84 -3.82
N ASN A 74 11.95 -9.49 -4.51
CA ASN A 74 10.54 -9.14 -4.46
C ASN A 74 10.01 -9.16 -3.03
N PHE A 75 10.25 -10.24 -2.28
CA PHE A 75 9.83 -10.35 -0.89
C PHE A 75 10.45 -9.25 -0.02
N GLY A 76 11.76 -9.04 -0.11
CA GLY A 76 12.50 -8.07 0.68
C GLY A 76 12.03 -6.64 0.42
N VAL A 77 11.86 -6.25 -0.84
CA VAL A 77 11.36 -4.91 -1.20
C VAL A 77 9.93 -4.71 -0.71
N ARG A 78 9.04 -5.69 -0.88
CA ARG A 78 7.65 -5.60 -0.36
C ARG A 78 7.64 -5.41 1.15
N LEU A 79 8.47 -6.16 1.87
CA LEU A 79 8.58 -6.04 3.33
C LEU A 79 9.09 -4.65 3.72
N VAL A 80 10.13 -4.15 3.06
CA VAL A 80 10.66 -2.80 3.31
C VAL A 80 9.59 -1.74 3.05
N ILE A 81 8.88 -1.80 1.93
CA ILE A 81 7.82 -0.84 1.59
C ILE A 81 6.66 -0.91 2.58
N ALA A 82 6.27 -2.11 3.03
CA ALA A 82 5.27 -2.28 4.08
C ALA A 82 5.70 -1.63 5.40
N VAL A 83 6.95 -1.81 5.82
CA VAL A 83 7.51 -1.15 7.01
C VAL A 83 7.55 0.37 6.83
N ILE A 84 7.93 0.88 5.66
CA ILE A 84 7.91 2.31 5.37
C ILE A 84 6.49 2.87 5.45
N ALA A 85 5.49 2.14 4.93
CA ALA A 85 4.08 2.52 5.05
C ALA A 85 3.65 2.60 6.53
N MET A 86 3.98 1.60 7.34
CA MET A 86 3.72 1.61 8.79
C MET A 86 4.35 2.84 9.47
N LEU A 87 5.62 3.13 9.16
CA LEU A 87 6.34 4.25 9.74
C LEU A 87 5.76 5.60 9.31
N LYS A 88 5.35 5.74 8.05
CA LYS A 88 4.68 6.95 7.57
C LYS A 88 3.46 7.20 8.45
N ILE A 89 2.59 6.21 8.61
CA ILE A 89 1.36 6.32 9.37
C ILE A 89 1.68 6.84 10.79
N CYS A 90 2.56 6.14 11.53
CA CYS A 90 3.02 6.58 12.86
C CYS A 90 3.56 8.03 12.89
N VAL A 91 4.34 8.44 11.88
CA VAL A 91 4.92 9.79 11.80
C VAL A 91 3.84 10.84 11.52
N ALA A 92 2.84 10.52 10.72
CA ALA A 92 1.76 11.43 10.38
C ALA A 92 0.94 11.81 11.62
N ALA A 93 0.59 10.82 12.46
CA ALA A 93 -0.04 11.06 13.75
C ALA A 93 0.85 11.91 14.68
N ALA A 94 2.15 11.60 14.75
CA ALA A 94 3.09 12.34 15.59
C ALA A 94 3.21 13.83 15.18
N ILE A 95 3.35 14.12 13.88
CA ILE A 95 3.44 15.50 13.37
C ILE A 95 2.11 16.26 13.54
N ALA A 96 0.97 15.58 13.39
CA ALA A 96 -0.33 16.18 13.62
C ALA A 96 -0.57 16.54 15.11
N GLY A 97 0.35 16.19 16.01
CA GLY A 97 0.19 16.36 17.46
C GLY A 97 -0.90 15.46 18.03
N ARG A 98 -1.31 14.42 17.29
CA ARG A 98 -2.40 13.51 17.64
C ARG A 98 -1.82 12.16 18.00
N VAL A 99 -1.86 11.81 19.28
CA VAL A 99 -1.46 10.49 19.77
C VAL A 99 -2.61 9.48 19.63
N GLY A 100 -3.40 9.58 18.55
CA GLY A 100 -4.60 8.75 18.35
C GLY A 100 -4.33 7.40 17.71
N GLU A 101 -3.26 7.31 16.91
CA GLU A 101 -3.08 6.20 16.00
C GLU A 101 -2.56 4.93 16.69
N LYS A 102 -3.33 3.84 16.55
CA LYS A 102 -3.05 2.60 17.27
C LYS A 102 -2.06 1.74 16.49
N PHE A 103 -1.08 1.16 17.19
CA PHE A 103 -0.11 0.25 16.58
C PHE A 103 -0.72 -0.93 15.79
N PRO A 104 -1.83 -1.56 16.23
CA PRO A 104 -2.52 -2.58 15.42
C PRO A 104 -3.04 -2.08 14.07
N HIS A 105 -3.49 -0.82 13.99
CA HIS A 105 -3.92 -0.22 12.72
C HIS A 105 -2.72 -0.09 11.78
N THR A 106 -1.59 0.44 12.23
CA THR A 106 -0.42 0.62 11.37
C THR A 106 0.11 -0.73 10.87
N ILE A 107 0.17 -1.75 11.73
CA ILE A 107 0.49 -3.13 11.33
C ILE A 107 -0.49 -3.65 10.28
N ALA A 108 -1.79 -3.44 10.47
CA ALA A 108 -2.80 -3.92 9.52
C ALA A 108 -2.58 -3.32 8.12
N ILE A 109 -2.32 -2.02 8.02
CA ILE A 109 -2.04 -1.37 6.73
C ILE A 109 -0.72 -1.86 6.13
N GLY A 110 0.35 -1.98 6.92
CA GLY A 110 1.60 -2.57 6.46
C GLY A 110 1.42 -3.97 5.90
N ALA A 111 0.67 -4.82 6.61
CA ALA A 111 0.37 -6.18 6.17
C ALA A 111 -0.46 -6.19 4.87
N LEU A 112 -1.44 -5.30 4.73
CA LEU A 112 -2.24 -5.18 3.51
C LEU A 112 -1.40 -4.70 2.32
N VAL A 113 -0.51 -3.72 2.51
CA VAL A 113 0.43 -3.25 1.47
C VAL A 113 1.38 -4.37 1.02
N PHE A 114 1.90 -5.15 1.96
CA PHE A 114 2.71 -6.33 1.66
C PHE A 114 1.91 -7.39 0.90
N ALA A 115 0.68 -7.65 1.35
CA ALA A 115 -0.19 -8.70 0.83
C ALA A 115 -0.85 -8.36 -0.51
N ALA A 116 -0.98 -7.07 -0.85
CA ALA A 116 -1.69 -6.56 -2.02
C ALA A 116 -1.40 -7.32 -3.33
N PRO A 117 -0.14 -7.55 -3.75
CA PRO A 117 0.14 -8.30 -4.98
C PRO A 117 -0.38 -9.74 -4.94
N TYR A 118 -0.34 -10.40 -3.79
CA TYR A 118 -0.81 -11.79 -3.64
C TYR A 118 -2.34 -11.86 -3.57
N VAL A 119 -2.97 -10.91 -2.88
CA VAL A 119 -4.44 -10.80 -2.85
C VAL A 119 -4.97 -10.57 -4.27
N TRP A 120 -4.31 -9.71 -5.04
CA TRP A 120 -4.64 -9.53 -6.44
C TRP A 120 -4.50 -10.84 -7.22
N GLU A 121 -3.32 -11.47 -7.20
CA GLU A 121 -3.03 -12.69 -7.96
C GLU A 121 -3.99 -13.83 -7.66
N PHE A 122 -4.30 -14.07 -6.37
CA PHE A 122 -5.01 -15.28 -5.95
C PHE A 122 -6.51 -15.09 -5.72
N ALA A 123 -6.99 -13.87 -5.47
CA ALA A 123 -8.40 -13.65 -5.13
C ALA A 123 -9.16 -12.80 -6.15
N LEU A 124 -8.51 -11.80 -6.76
CA LEU A 124 -9.23 -10.79 -7.55
C LEU A 124 -8.94 -10.88 -9.06
N ALA A 125 -7.76 -11.32 -9.46
CA ALA A 125 -7.34 -11.33 -10.86
C ALA A 125 -8.26 -12.17 -11.76
N SER A 126 -8.74 -13.32 -11.28
CA SER A 126 -9.62 -14.21 -12.05
C SER A 126 -11.02 -13.63 -12.30
N VAL A 127 -11.47 -12.71 -11.43
CA VAL A 127 -12.82 -12.13 -11.47
C VAL A 127 -12.80 -10.74 -12.09
N LEU A 128 -11.88 -9.89 -11.65
CA LEU A 128 -11.81 -8.48 -12.01
C LEU A 128 -10.76 -8.19 -13.08
N GLY A 129 -9.77 -9.06 -13.26
CA GLY A 129 -8.70 -8.89 -14.24
C GLY A 129 -9.22 -8.65 -15.67
N PRO A 130 -10.20 -9.41 -16.17
CA PRO A 130 -10.76 -9.18 -17.52
C PRO A 130 -11.46 -7.82 -17.69
N MET A 131 -11.80 -7.12 -16.60
CA MET A 131 -12.54 -5.86 -16.61
C MET A 131 -11.65 -4.63 -16.47
N LEU A 132 -10.38 -4.80 -16.10
CA LEU A 132 -9.45 -3.69 -15.87
C LEU A 132 -8.51 -3.49 -17.06
N PRO A 133 -8.20 -2.24 -17.43
CA PRO A 133 -7.11 -1.98 -18.36
C PRO A 133 -5.79 -2.41 -17.69
N PHE A 134 -5.03 -3.24 -18.40
CA PHE A 134 -3.70 -3.69 -17.98
C PHE A 134 -2.68 -2.56 -18.16
#